data_AF-A0A249E3J1-F1
#
_entry.id   AF-A0A249E3J1-F1
#
_cell.length_a   1.000
_cell.length_b   1.000
_cell.length_c   1.000
_cell.angle_alpha   90.00
_cell.angle_beta   90.00
_cell.angle_gamma   90.00
#
_symmetry.space_group_name_H-M   'P 1'
#
loop_
_entity.id
_entity.type
_entity.pdbx_description
1 polymer ?
#
loop_
_entity_poly.entity_id
_entity_poly.type
_entity_poly.pdbx_seq_one_letter_code
_entity_poly.pdbx_strand_id
1 'polypeptide(L)'
;MLMPTKISIILYFPWLFWEICKSAFSVIKIIWQRNIVVEPVFEWVDAEGLKDIGEIIYGNSITLTPGTVTLDINNNMLLVHALDKSSIDDLHNGKMIKKIKRILRI
;
A
#
# COMPACT_ATOMS: atom_id res chain seq x y z
N MET A 1 28.15 19.96 -19.85
CA MET A 1 27.20 19.04 -20.54
C MET A 1 26.04 18.75 -19.58
N LEU A 2 24.94 19.50 -19.68
CA LEU A 2 23.87 19.53 -18.67
C LEU A 2 22.93 18.32 -18.76
N MET A 3 23.06 17.42 -17.78
CA MET A 3 22.03 16.60 -17.07
C MET A 3 20.80 16.08 -17.84
N PRO A 4 20.83 14.83 -18.35
CA PRO A 4 19.63 14.10 -18.81
C PRO A 4 18.72 13.60 -17.66
N THR A 5 19.09 13.80 -16.39
CA THR A 5 18.36 13.28 -15.21
C THR A 5 17.22 14.18 -14.71
N LYS A 6 17.22 15.48 -15.03
CA LYS A 6 16.24 16.44 -14.50
C LYS A 6 14.86 16.33 -15.17
N ILE A 7 14.82 16.04 -16.47
CA ILE A 7 13.59 16.01 -17.27
C ILE A 7 12.68 14.84 -16.89
N SER A 8 13.25 13.65 -16.63
CA SER A 8 12.46 12.49 -16.18
C SER A 8 11.84 12.71 -14.81
N ILE A 9 12.52 13.42 -13.91
CA ILE A 9 11.98 13.79 -12.59
C ILE A 9 10.84 14.81 -12.73
N ILE A 10 10.98 15.78 -13.65
CA ILE A 10 9.92 16.77 -13.90
C ILE A 10 8.68 16.10 -14.50
N LEU A 11 8.85 15.11 -15.39
CA LEU A 11 7.73 14.36 -15.97
C LEU A 11 7.11 13.33 -15.01
N TYR A 12 7.84 12.92 -13.96
CA TYR A 12 7.33 12.05 -12.91
C TYR A 12 6.28 12.73 -12.03
N PHE A 13 6.47 14.01 -11.68
CA PHE A 13 5.54 14.74 -10.81
C PHE A 13 4.10 14.83 -11.37
N PRO A 14 3.87 15.17 -12.66
CA PRO A 14 2.54 15.15 -13.26
C PRO A 14 1.90 13.75 -13.27
N TRP A 15 2.69 12.71 -13.54
CA TRP A 15 2.20 11.32 -13.49
C TRP A 15 1.81 10.92 -12.07
N LEU A 16 2.65 11.24 -11.08
CA LEU A 16 2.38 10.96 -9.67
C LEU A 16 1.15 11.72 -9.18
N PHE A 17 1.00 12.99 -9.56
CA PHE A 17 -0.17 13.80 -9.24
C PHE A 17 -1.46 13.19 -9.81
N TRP A 18 -1.41 12.67 -11.04
CA TRP A 18 -2.55 11.97 -11.66
C TRP A 18 -2.95 10.71 -10.88
N GLU A 19 -1.98 9.92 -10.42
CA GLU A 19 -2.25 8.74 -9.60
C GLU A 19 -2.83 9.11 -8.22
N ILE A 20 -2.37 10.21 -7.61
CA ILE A 20 -2.95 10.76 -6.38
C ILE A 20 -4.42 11.16 -6.58
N CYS A 21 -4.73 11.88 -7.67
CA CYS A 21 -6.09 12.30 -8.00
C CYS A 21 -7.02 11.09 -8.23
N LYS A 22 -6.55 10.04 -8.92
CA LYS A 22 -7.32 8.80 -9.10
C LYS A 22 -7.63 8.12 -7.76
N SER A 23 -6.65 8.06 -6.87
CA SER A 23 -6.81 7.47 -5.54
C SER A 23 -7.88 8.22 -4.74
N ALA A 24 -7.80 9.55 -4.72
CA ALA A 24 -8.81 10.40 -4.07
C ALA A 24 -10.23 10.17 -4.65
N PHE A 25 -10.35 10.03 -5.97
CA PHE A 25 -11.64 9.78 -6.62
C PHE A 25 -12.22 8.40 -6.29
N SER A 26 -11.38 7.38 -6.14
CA SER A 26 -11.79 6.06 -5.69
C SER A 26 -12.40 6.10 -4.28
N VAL A 27 -11.77 6.85 -3.37
CA VAL A 27 -12.27 7.05 -1.99
C VAL A 27 -13.59 7.84 -1.98
N ILE A 28 -13.70 8.90 -2.77
CA ILE A 28 -14.96 9.68 -2.90
C ILE A 28 -16.10 8.80 -3.40
N LYS A 29 -15.84 7.92 -4.38
CA LYS A 29 -16.85 7.00 -4.93
C LYS A 29 -17.38 6.02 -3.86
N ILE A 30 -16.51 5.55 -2.97
CA ILE A 30 -16.88 4.68 -1.85
C ILE A 30 -17.72 5.45 -0.82
N ILE A 31 -17.32 6.68 -0.46
CA ILE A 31 -18.07 7.54 0.48
C ILE A 31 -19.46 7.90 -0.07
N TRP A 32 -19.62 8.05 -1.39
CA TRP A 32 -20.90 8.37 -2.02
C TRP A 32 -21.86 7.17 -2.07
N GLN A 33 -21.42 5.95 -1.77
CA GLN A 33 -22.33 4.79 -1.71
C GLN A 33 -23.16 4.84 -0.43
N ARG A 34 -24.49 4.89 -0.61
CA ARG A 34 -25.49 5.08 0.46
C ARG A 34 -25.68 3.86 1.39
N ASN A 35 -25.07 2.72 1.07
CA ASN A 35 -25.18 1.49 1.84
C ASN A 35 -23.79 0.83 1.93
N ILE A 36 -23.00 1.28 2.91
CA ILE A 36 -21.64 0.80 3.13
C ILE A 36 -21.73 -0.51 3.91
N VAL A 37 -21.73 -1.64 3.21
CA VAL A 37 -21.48 -2.96 3.80
C VAL A 37 -19.97 -3.13 3.82
N VAL A 38 -19.35 -2.73 4.93
CA VAL A 38 -17.93 -2.95 5.19
C VAL A 38 -17.82 -3.92 6.35
N GLU A 39 -16.89 -4.87 6.24
CA GLU A 39 -16.55 -5.81 7.31
C GLU A 39 -15.15 -5.47 7.85
N PRO A 40 -15.05 -4.59 8.87
CA PRO A 40 -13.77 -4.22 9.45
C PRO A 40 -13.14 -5.43 10.14
N VAL A 41 -11.87 -5.68 9.86
CA VAL A 41 -11.13 -6.82 10.41
C VAL A 41 -9.73 -6.41 10.82
N PHE A 42 -9.22 -7.08 11.84
CA PHE A 42 -7.81 -7.00 12.23
C PHE A 42 -7.17 -8.35 11.94
N GLU A 43 -6.18 -8.39 11.07
CA GLU A 43 -5.47 -9.63 10.75
C GLU A 43 -3.96 -9.42 10.69
N TRP A 44 -3.24 -10.51 11.02
CA TRP A 44 -1.80 -10.57 10.89
C TRP A 44 -1.44 -11.00 9.48
N VAL A 45 -0.70 -10.15 8.78
CA VAL A 45 -0.24 -10.37 7.41
C VAL A 45 1.25 -10.71 7.43
N ASP A 46 1.62 -11.73 6.67
CA ASP A 46 2.98 -12.25 6.57
C ASP A 46 3.94 -11.27 5.86
N ALA A 47 5.09 -11.03 6.48
CA ALA A 47 6.23 -10.26 5.97
C ALA A 47 7.54 -11.06 5.95
N GLU A 48 7.45 -12.39 5.93
CA GLU A 48 8.59 -13.28 5.87
C GLU A 48 9.54 -12.90 4.72
N GLY A 49 10.83 -12.88 5.02
CA GLY A 49 11.87 -12.48 4.07
C GLY A 49 12.05 -10.97 3.90
N LEU A 50 11.24 -10.15 4.56
CA LEU A 50 11.55 -8.73 4.79
C LEU A 50 12.27 -8.57 6.13
N LYS A 51 13.22 -7.64 6.20
CA LYS A 51 13.94 -7.26 7.42
C LYS A 51 14.16 -5.76 7.46
N ASP A 52 14.19 -5.20 8.67
CA ASP A 52 14.51 -3.80 8.96
C ASP A 52 13.68 -2.84 8.10
N ILE A 53 14.32 -2.25 7.09
CA ILE A 53 13.70 -1.27 6.19
C ILE A 53 12.60 -1.88 5.33
N GLY A 54 12.67 -3.19 5.03
CA GLY A 54 11.66 -3.89 4.25
C GLY A 54 10.30 -3.95 4.94
N GLU A 55 10.30 -4.22 6.25
CA GLU A 55 9.08 -4.28 7.06
C GLU A 55 8.46 -2.89 7.21
N ILE A 56 9.28 -1.86 7.43
CA ILE A 56 8.83 -0.46 7.50
C ILE A 56 8.20 -0.02 6.16
N ILE A 57 8.86 -0.31 5.04
CA ILE A 57 8.34 0.02 3.71
C ILE A 57 7.03 -0.72 3.45
N TYR A 58 6.93 -1.99 3.85
CA TYR A 58 5.71 -2.79 3.65
C TYR A 58 4.55 -2.27 4.49
N GLY A 59 4.78 -2.00 5.78
CA GLY A 59 3.75 -1.45 6.67
C GLY A 59 3.25 -0.08 6.25
N ASN A 60 4.15 0.80 5.79
CA ASN A 60 3.77 2.10 5.25
C ASN A 60 3.01 1.96 3.91
N SER A 61 3.41 1.01 3.07
CA SER A 61 2.70 0.74 1.80
C SER A 61 1.27 0.26 2.04
N ILE A 62 1.07 -0.62 3.04
CA ILE A 62 -0.27 -1.05 3.47
C ILE A 62 -1.06 0.12 4.06
N THR A 63 -0.45 0.99 4.87
CA THR A 63 -1.17 2.16 5.41
C THR A 63 -1.61 3.15 4.32
N LEU A 64 -0.88 3.19 3.20
CA LEU A 64 -1.19 4.03 2.05
C LEU A 64 -2.20 3.38 1.09
N THR A 65 -2.53 2.09 1.24
CA THR A 65 -3.63 1.50 0.47
C THR A 65 -4.99 1.93 1.06
N PRO A 66 -5.96 2.31 0.21
CA PRO A 66 -7.26 2.75 0.68
C PRO A 66 -7.96 1.68 1.52
N GLY A 67 -8.38 2.05 2.73
CA GLY A 67 -9.11 1.15 3.61
C GLY A 67 -8.23 0.25 4.48
N THR A 68 -6.92 0.49 4.59
CA THR A 68 -6.04 -0.28 5.48
C THR A 68 -5.15 0.62 6.34
N VAL A 69 -4.82 0.15 7.54
CA VAL A 69 -3.86 0.79 8.47
C VAL A 69 -3.02 -0.29 9.13
N THR A 70 -1.70 -0.13 9.09
CA THR A 70 -0.79 -0.99 9.86
C THR A 70 -0.70 -0.48 11.29
N LEU A 71 -0.88 -1.37 12.27
CA LEU A 71 -0.90 -1.03 13.69
C LEU A 71 0.34 -1.50 14.44
N ASP A 72 0.89 -2.64 14.04
CA ASP A 72 2.04 -3.24 14.72
C ASP A 72 2.89 -4.07 13.74
N ILE A 73 4.16 -4.27 14.10
CA ILE A 73 5.11 -5.11 13.38
C ILE A 73 5.80 -6.00 14.41
N ASN A 74 5.59 -7.31 14.32
CA ASN A 74 6.13 -8.27 15.27
C ASN A 74 6.42 -9.61 14.60
N ASN A 75 7.59 -10.22 14.87
CA ASN A 75 7.97 -11.55 14.39
C ASN A 75 7.72 -11.79 12.89
N ASN A 76 8.18 -10.87 12.01
CA ASN A 76 7.95 -10.95 10.56
C ASN A 76 6.47 -10.94 10.14
N MET A 77 5.59 -10.42 11.00
CA MET A 77 4.16 -10.24 10.72
C MET A 77 3.78 -8.77 10.95
N LEU A 78 2.80 -8.28 10.19
CA LEU A 78 2.22 -6.95 10.38
C LEU A 78 0.76 -7.09 10.80
N LEU A 79 0.38 -6.44 11.89
CA LEU A 79 -1.02 -6.34 12.29
C LEU A 79 -1.67 -5.24 11.45
N VAL A 80 -2.65 -5.62 10.63
CA VAL A 80 -3.35 -4.72 9.72
C VAL A 80 -4.81 -4.62 10.13
N HIS A 81 -5.27 -3.38 10.32
CA HIS A 81 -6.69 -3.07 10.34
C HIS A 81 -7.16 -2.76 8.93
N ALA A 82 -8.10 -3.54 8.43
CA ALA A 82 -8.76 -3.29 7.15
C ALA A 82 -10.21 -2.86 7.39
N LEU A 83 -10.67 -1.92 6.57
CA LEU A 83 -12.06 -1.49 6.51
C LEU A 83 -12.94 -2.62 5.96
N ASP A 84 -12.41 -3.45 5.05
CA ASP A 84 -13.11 -4.57 4.45
C ASP A 84 -12.21 -5.80 4.32
N LYS A 85 -12.78 -6.99 4.51
CA LYS A 85 -12.06 -8.26 4.44
C LYS A 85 -11.37 -8.51 3.10
N SER A 86 -11.92 -8.02 1.99
CA SER A 86 -11.29 -8.15 0.67
C SER A 86 -9.89 -7.53 0.60
N SER A 87 -9.62 -6.49 1.40
CA SER A 87 -8.29 -5.87 1.48
C SER A 87 -7.26 -6.80 2.11
N ILE A 88 -7.67 -7.60 3.10
CA ILE A 88 -6.82 -8.63 3.71
C ILE A 88 -6.56 -9.77 2.72
N ASP A 89 -7.59 -10.22 2.00
CA ASP A 89 -7.43 -11.26 0.97
C ASP A 89 -6.43 -10.85 -0.12
N ASP A 90 -6.45 -9.57 -0.52
CA ASP A 90 -5.48 -9.01 -1.46
C ASP A 90 -4.05 -8.95 -0.92
N LEU A 91 -3.87 -8.73 0.39
CA LEU A 91 -2.57 -8.80 1.04
C LEU A 91 -2.07 -10.25 1.12
N HIS A 92 -2.94 -11.21 1.43
CA HIS A 92 -2.64 -12.65 1.43
C HIS A 92 -2.29 -13.19 0.04
N ASN A 93 -2.85 -12.63 -1.03
CA ASN A 93 -2.43 -12.92 -2.41
C ASN A 93 -0.93 -12.59 -2.65
N GLY A 94 -0.31 -11.80 -1.78
CA GLY A 94 1.12 -11.58 -1.72
C GLY A 94 1.67 -10.73 -2.87
N LYS A 95 0.81 -10.08 -3.66
CA LYS A 95 1.24 -9.23 -4.79
C LYS A 95 2.12 -8.08 -4.32
N MET A 96 1.76 -7.46 -3.19
CA MET A 96 2.49 -6.32 -2.64
C MET A 96 3.86 -6.73 -2.10
N ILE A 97 3.92 -7.75 -1.23
CA ILE A 97 5.19 -8.25 -0.68
C ILE A 97 6.15 -8.72 -1.78
N LYS A 98 5.65 -9.42 -2.81
CA LYS A 98 6.47 -9.82 -3.98
C LYS A 98 7.04 -8.61 -4.72
N LYS A 99 6.26 -7.53 -4.85
CA LYS A 99 6.71 -6.29 -5.49
C LYS A 99 7.79 -5.60 -4.66
N ILE A 100 7.65 -5.56 -3.34
CA ILE A 100 8.63 -4.97 -2.42
C ILE A 100 9.92 -5.78 -2.43
N LYS A 101 9.84 -7.11 -2.28
CA LYS A 101 10.98 -8.03 -2.41
C LYS A 101 11.77 -7.80 -3.69
N ARG A 102 11.08 -7.67 -4.83
CA ARG A 102 11.70 -7.37 -6.13
C ARG A 102 12.40 -5.99 -6.17
N ILE A 103 11.84 -4.96 -5.54
CA ILE A 103 12.45 -3.63 -5.48
C ILE A 103 13.69 -3.63 -4.58
N LEU A 104 13.61 -4.32 -3.45
CA LEU A 104 14.68 -4.42 -2.46
C LEU A 104 15.72 -5.50 -2.81
N ARG A 105 15.46 -6.31 -3.84
CA ARG A 105 16.32 -7.42 -4.31
C ARG A 105 16.62 -8.44 -3.21
N ILE A 106 15.58 -8.83 -2.48
CA ILE A 106 15.55 -9.85 -1.41
C ILE A 106 14.46 -10.88 -1.68
#